data_AF-A0A8H8DFX2-F1
#
_entry.id   AF-A0A8H8DFX2-F1
#
_cell.length_a   1.000
_cell.length_b   1.000
_cell.length_c   1.000
_cell.angle_alpha   90.00
_cell.angle_beta   90.00
_cell.angle_gamma   90.00
#
_symmetry.space_group_name_H-M   'P 1'
#
loop_
_entity.id
_entity.type
_entity.pdbx_description
1 polymer ?
#
loop_
_entity_poly.entity_id
_entity_poly.type
_entity_poly.pdbx_seq_one_letter_code
_entity_poly.pdbx_strand_id
1 'polypeptide(L)'
;MPAGAAAAPAPAAAVDYFLAFADRAGACFAPYLDPVESAVRQLAFRHFPSQAAAAADFLGGPAATSPHARRLPLMNPFHVAVIVLAYFAMVFAGKALMAPRAKFQAKAFSLLHNTFLTALSAYMCFGILAEAIGRGYSLFGNAPDHTATGWPVGAVFVFDGEDDLAFLLLEDLRVR
;
A
#
# COMPACT_ATOMS: atom_id res chain seq x y z
N MET A 1 38.07 -32.98 -13.51
CA MET A 1 36.65 -32.56 -13.55
C MET A 1 36.31 -31.96 -12.19
N PRO A 2 36.11 -30.64 -12.06
CA PRO A 2 35.74 -30.07 -10.77
C PRO A 2 34.26 -30.38 -10.49
N ALA A 3 34.01 -30.83 -9.26
CA ALA A 3 32.70 -31.18 -8.73
C ALA A 3 31.79 -29.95 -8.73
N GLY A 4 30.57 -30.11 -9.27
CA GLY A 4 29.54 -29.09 -9.26
C GLY A 4 29.14 -28.76 -7.82
N ALA A 5 29.43 -27.53 -7.40
CA ALA A 5 28.91 -26.98 -6.16
C ALA A 5 27.39 -26.91 -6.25
N ALA A 6 26.69 -27.73 -5.44
CA ALA A 6 25.25 -27.67 -5.30
C ALA A 6 24.87 -26.29 -4.76
N ALA A 7 24.08 -25.54 -5.52
CA ALA A 7 23.52 -24.26 -5.10
C ALA A 7 22.74 -24.45 -3.80
N ALA A 8 23.08 -23.65 -2.78
CA ALA A 8 22.35 -23.66 -1.52
C ALA A 8 20.86 -23.37 -1.78
N PRO A 9 19.93 -24.06 -1.08
CA PRO A 9 18.51 -23.78 -1.21
C PRO A 9 18.25 -22.31 -0.84
N ALA A 10 17.54 -21.59 -1.73
CA ALA A 10 17.13 -20.22 -1.45
C ALA A 10 16.33 -20.18 -0.13
N PRO A 11 16.57 -19.19 0.75
CA PRO A 11 15.79 -19.06 1.97
C PRO A 11 14.31 -18.96 1.61
N ALA A 12 13.46 -19.71 2.33
CA ALA A 12 12.02 -19.64 2.18
C ALA A 12 11.58 -18.17 2.40
N ALA A 13 10.93 -17.57 1.41
CA ALA A 13 10.43 -16.21 1.51
C ALA A 13 9.56 -16.09 2.76
N ALA A 14 9.86 -15.11 3.63
CA ALA A 14 9.04 -14.82 4.79
C ALA A 14 7.61 -14.57 4.33
N VAL A 15 6.66 -15.22 5.00
CA VAL A 15 5.24 -15.06 4.67
C VAL A 15 4.77 -13.77 5.32
N ASP A 16 4.49 -12.75 4.50
CA ASP A 16 3.85 -11.53 4.97
C ASP A 16 2.40 -11.82 5.40
N TYR A 17 2.22 -11.95 6.72
CA TYR A 17 0.92 -12.23 7.33
C TYR A 17 -0.08 -11.09 7.15
N PHE A 18 0.40 -9.85 7.01
CA PHE A 18 -0.44 -8.70 6.79
C PHE A 18 -1.02 -8.70 5.37
N LEU A 19 -0.19 -8.93 4.35
CA LEU A 19 -0.65 -9.13 2.98
C LEU A 19 -1.57 -10.34 2.87
N ALA A 20 -1.23 -11.47 3.50
CA ALA A 20 -2.10 -12.66 3.51
C ALA A 20 -3.45 -12.40 4.18
N PHE A 21 -3.49 -11.57 5.23
CA PHE A 21 -4.73 -11.13 5.85
C PHE A 21 -5.52 -10.20 4.91
N ALA A 22 -4.86 -9.21 4.31
CA ALA A 22 -5.48 -8.27 3.38
C ALA A 22 -6.08 -8.98 2.16
N ASP A 23 -5.37 -9.96 1.59
CA ASP A 23 -5.83 -10.79 0.48
C ASP A 23 -7.07 -11.61 0.88
N ARG A 24 -7.05 -12.24 2.06
CA ARG A 24 -8.21 -13.01 2.55
C ARG A 24 -9.41 -12.12 2.86
N ALA A 25 -9.18 -10.97 3.47
CA ALA A 25 -10.23 -9.99 3.72
C ALA A 25 -10.81 -9.50 2.39
N GLY A 26 -9.96 -9.15 1.43
CA GLY A 26 -10.35 -8.74 0.08
C GLY A 26 -11.20 -9.81 -0.61
N ALA A 27 -10.77 -11.08 -0.58
CA ALA A 27 -11.54 -12.19 -1.15
C ALA A 27 -12.92 -12.39 -0.48
N CYS A 28 -13.01 -12.13 0.83
CA CYS A 28 -14.27 -12.21 1.57
C CYS A 28 -15.25 -11.08 1.19
N PHE A 29 -14.73 -9.87 0.96
CA PHE A 29 -15.53 -8.70 0.63
C PHE A 29 -15.82 -8.54 -0.87
N ALA A 30 -15.01 -9.14 -1.75
CA ALA A 30 -15.16 -9.13 -3.21
C ALA A 30 -16.62 -9.32 -3.69
N PRO A 31 -17.38 -10.36 -3.28
CA PRO A 31 -18.75 -10.57 -3.78
C PRO A 31 -19.71 -9.42 -3.47
N TYR A 32 -19.42 -8.59 -2.46
CA TYR A 32 -20.22 -7.42 -2.11
C TYR A 32 -19.72 -6.14 -2.78
N LEU A 33 -18.40 -6.05 -3.04
CA LEU A 33 -17.77 -4.88 -3.63
C LEU A 33 -17.89 -4.87 -5.16
N ASP A 34 -17.76 -6.02 -5.82
CA ASP A 34 -17.86 -6.17 -7.28
C ASP A 34 -19.15 -5.56 -7.89
N PRO A 35 -20.37 -5.79 -7.34
CA PRO A 35 -21.57 -5.16 -7.87
C PRO A 35 -21.58 -3.64 -7.68
N VAL A 36 -21.00 -3.13 -6.58
CA VAL A 36 -20.92 -1.69 -6.33
C VAL A 36 -19.90 -1.03 -7.27
N GLU A 37 -18.73 -1.66 -7.45
CA GLU A 37 -17.72 -1.17 -8.37
C GLU A 37 -18.26 -1.13 -9.80
N SER A 38 -18.91 -2.19 -10.26
CA SER A 38 -19.50 -2.24 -11.60
C SER A 38 -20.56 -1.16 -11.81
N ALA A 39 -21.41 -0.90 -10.81
CA ALA A 39 -22.38 0.20 -10.85
C ALA A 39 -21.70 1.58 -10.91
N VAL A 40 -20.68 1.83 -10.07
CA VAL A 40 -19.91 3.09 -10.08
C VAL A 40 -19.21 3.27 -11.42
N ARG A 41 -18.62 2.21 -11.96
CA ARG A 41 -17.96 2.22 -13.27
C ARG A 41 -18.95 2.54 -14.38
N GLN A 42 -20.11 1.88 -14.40
CA GLN A 42 -21.16 2.15 -15.37
C GLN A 42 -21.66 3.60 -15.29
N LEU A 43 -21.83 4.12 -14.08
CA LEU A 43 -22.21 5.52 -13.84
C LEU A 43 -21.14 6.48 -14.36
N ALA A 44 -19.86 6.20 -14.09
CA ALA A 44 -18.73 6.99 -14.58
C ALA A 44 -18.68 7.02 -16.10
N PHE A 45 -18.81 5.87 -16.78
CA PHE A 45 -18.84 5.83 -18.25
C PHE A 45 -20.07 6.53 -18.84
N ARG A 46 -21.21 6.51 -18.14
CA ARG A 46 -22.44 7.17 -18.59
C ARG A 46 -22.35 8.71 -18.53
N HIS A 47 -21.77 9.25 -17.45
CA HIS A 47 -21.75 10.70 -17.21
C HIS A 47 -20.43 11.39 -17.61
N PHE A 48 -19.32 10.66 -17.57
CA PHE A 48 -17.96 11.16 -17.79
C PHE A 48 -17.16 10.21 -18.70
N PRO A 49 -17.63 9.95 -19.94
CA PRO A 49 -17.07 8.90 -20.79
C PRO A 49 -15.59 9.12 -21.12
N SER A 50 -15.16 10.36 -21.39
CA SER A 50 -13.77 10.66 -21.74
C SER A 50 -12.83 10.48 -20.54
N GLN A 51 -13.25 10.89 -19.34
CA GLN A 51 -12.46 10.72 -18.13
C GLN A 51 -12.40 9.26 -17.69
N ALA A 52 -13.53 8.54 -17.78
CA ALA A 52 -13.59 7.11 -17.46
C ALA A 52 -12.73 6.27 -18.41
N ALA A 53 -12.74 6.59 -19.71
CA ALA A 53 -11.86 5.96 -20.69
C ALA A 53 -10.39 6.27 -20.39
N ALA A 54 -10.03 7.54 -20.16
CA ALA A 54 -8.67 7.93 -19.81
C ALA A 54 -8.16 7.25 -18.53
N ALA A 55 -9.02 7.10 -17.51
CA ALA A 55 -8.69 6.38 -16.28
C ALA A 55 -8.51 4.87 -16.52
N ALA A 56 -9.36 4.25 -17.35
CA ALA A 56 -9.24 2.84 -17.71
C ALA A 56 -7.97 2.58 -18.55
N ASP A 57 -7.65 3.46 -19.49
CA ASP A 57 -6.45 3.40 -20.32
C ASP A 57 -5.19 3.64 -19.51
N PHE A 58 -5.23 4.56 -18.52
CA PHE A 58 -4.15 4.72 -17.56
C PHE A 58 -3.90 3.41 -16.80
N LEU A 59 -4.94 2.73 -16.32
CA LEU A 59 -4.77 1.47 -15.57
C LEU A 59 -4.34 0.28 -16.43
N GLY A 60 -4.86 0.19 -17.65
CA GLY A 60 -4.56 -0.89 -18.58
C GLY A 60 -3.28 -0.67 -19.39
N GLY A 61 -2.75 0.55 -19.37
CA GLY A 61 -1.63 0.97 -20.18
C GLY A 61 -0.28 0.41 -19.68
N PRO A 62 0.61 -0.04 -20.58
CA PRO A 62 1.96 -0.49 -20.23
C PRO A 62 2.85 0.63 -19.66
N ALA A 63 2.46 1.90 -19.84
CA ALA A 63 3.21 3.06 -19.34
C ALA A 63 2.94 3.42 -17.87
N ALA A 64 1.82 2.97 -17.28
CA ALA A 64 1.44 3.31 -15.92
C ALA A 64 1.68 2.20 -14.90
N THR A 65 1.85 0.95 -15.36
CA THR A 65 2.12 -0.18 -14.47
C THR A 65 3.61 -0.41 -14.36
N SER A 66 4.24 0.19 -13.34
CA SER A 66 5.47 -0.43 -12.83
C SER A 66 5.11 -1.87 -12.41
N PRO A 67 5.96 -2.88 -12.68
CA PRO A 67 5.69 -4.28 -12.26
C PRO A 67 5.36 -4.40 -10.78
N HIS A 68 5.91 -3.46 -10.02
CA HIS A 68 5.79 -3.24 -8.58
C HIS A 68 4.39 -2.74 -8.16
N ALA A 69 3.77 -1.83 -8.92
CA ALA A 69 2.45 -1.29 -8.61
C ALA A 69 1.33 -2.35 -8.69
N ARG A 70 1.49 -3.41 -9.50
CA ARG A 70 0.47 -4.47 -9.61
C ARG A 70 0.26 -5.29 -8.34
N ARG A 71 1.23 -5.25 -7.42
CA ARG A 71 1.17 -5.98 -6.14
C ARG A 71 0.51 -5.16 -5.04
N LEU A 72 0.23 -3.88 -5.29
CA LEU A 72 -0.26 -2.97 -4.26
C LEU A 72 -1.80 -2.95 -4.26
N PRO A 73 -2.44 -3.18 -3.09
CA PRO A 73 -3.87 -2.96 -2.97
C PRO A 73 -4.18 -1.47 -3.20
N LEU A 74 -5.40 -1.17 -3.67
CA LEU A 74 -5.90 0.19 -3.97
C LEU A 74 -5.33 0.92 -5.21
N MET A 75 -4.60 0.26 -6.11
CA MET A 75 -4.14 0.92 -7.36
C MET A 75 -5.24 1.19 -8.39
N ASN A 76 -6.45 0.64 -8.19
CA ASN A 76 -7.61 0.93 -9.03
C ASN A 76 -8.37 2.18 -8.52
N PRO A 77 -8.43 3.30 -9.26
CA PRO A 77 -9.16 4.51 -8.89
C PRO A 77 -10.65 4.27 -8.69
N PHE A 78 -11.24 3.24 -9.29
CA PHE A 78 -12.62 2.85 -9.02
C PHE A 78 -12.78 2.31 -7.59
N HIS A 79 -11.81 1.54 -7.07
CA HIS A 79 -11.80 1.14 -5.65
C HIS A 79 -11.69 2.36 -4.74
N VAL A 80 -10.81 3.32 -5.09
CA VAL A 80 -10.65 4.57 -4.34
C VAL A 80 -11.97 5.35 -4.31
N ALA A 81 -12.65 5.46 -5.45
CA ALA A 81 -13.96 6.11 -5.53
C ALA A 81 -15.01 5.43 -4.65
N VAL A 82 -15.07 4.09 -4.65
CA VAL A 82 -15.97 3.32 -3.77
C VAL A 82 -15.68 3.60 -2.30
N ILE A 83 -14.39 3.62 -1.90
CA ILE A 83 -13.99 3.91 -0.52
C ILE A 83 -14.36 5.33 -0.12
N VAL A 84 -14.15 6.31 -1.00
CA VAL A 84 -14.55 7.71 -0.77
C VAL A 84 -16.07 7.82 -0.59
N LEU A 85 -16.86 7.16 -1.44
CA LEU A 85 -18.32 7.13 -1.30
C LEU A 85 -18.75 6.48 0.01
N ALA A 86 -18.13 5.35 0.39
CA ALA A 86 -18.41 4.65 1.63
C ALA A 86 -18.05 5.52 2.85
N TYR A 87 -16.92 6.24 2.80
CA TYR A 87 -16.51 7.19 3.82
C TYR A 87 -17.55 8.31 4.00
N PHE A 88 -18.01 8.93 2.91
CA PHE A 88 -19.06 9.94 3.00
C PHE A 88 -20.36 9.37 3.57
N ALA A 89 -20.79 8.20 3.09
CA ALA A 89 -21.99 7.54 3.62
C ALA A 89 -21.87 7.29 5.12
N MET A 90 -20.72 6.81 5.59
CA MET A 90 -20.44 6.61 7.02
C MET A 90 -20.47 7.92 7.80
N VAL A 91 -19.87 8.99 7.30
CA VAL A 91 -19.86 10.31 7.97
C VAL A 91 -21.27 10.88 8.10
N PHE A 92 -22.07 10.83 7.02
CA PHE A 92 -23.45 11.31 7.06
C PHE A 92 -24.34 10.46 7.98
N ALA A 93 -24.21 9.13 7.91
CA ALA A 93 -24.92 8.22 8.81
C ALA A 93 -24.52 8.44 10.27
N GLY A 94 -23.21 8.59 10.54
CA GLY A 94 -22.68 8.89 11.87
C GLY A 94 -23.22 10.21 12.41
N LYS A 95 -23.27 11.27 11.59
CA LYS A 95 -23.86 12.56 11.96
C LYS A 95 -25.34 12.43 12.32
N ALA A 96 -26.13 11.73 11.50
CA ALA A 96 -27.55 11.51 11.77
C ALA A 96 -27.77 10.71 13.07
N LEU A 97 -26.99 9.65 13.29
CA LEU A 97 -27.08 8.80 14.47
C LEU A 97 -26.62 9.52 15.75
N MET A 98 -25.66 10.44 15.65
CA MET A 98 -25.15 11.21 16.78
C MET A 98 -25.94 12.49 17.07
N ALA A 99 -26.80 12.94 16.17
CA ALA A 99 -27.60 14.15 16.35
C ALA A 99 -28.37 14.22 17.68
N PRO A 100 -28.99 13.14 18.21
CA PRO A 100 -29.69 13.19 19.49
C PRO A 100 -28.82 12.85 20.72
N ARG A 101 -27.53 12.55 20.56
CA ARG A 101 -26.67 12.04 21.65
C ARG A 101 -25.78 13.15 22.23
N ALA A 102 -25.44 13.03 23.51
CA ALA A 102 -24.48 13.91 24.16
C ALA A 102 -23.08 13.76 23.53
N LYS A 103 -22.30 14.86 23.53
CA LYS A 103 -20.95 14.89 22.95
C LYS A 103 -20.04 13.86 23.62
N PHE A 104 -19.47 12.96 22.83
CA PHE A 104 -18.52 11.96 23.29
C PHE A 104 -17.15 12.61 23.59
N GLN A 105 -16.56 12.35 24.76
CA GLN A 105 -15.19 12.81 25.05
C GLN A 105 -14.17 11.88 24.38
N ALA A 106 -13.82 12.19 23.13
CA ALA A 106 -12.84 11.43 22.35
C ALA A 106 -11.37 11.81 22.62
N LYS A 107 -11.05 12.46 23.75
CA LYS A 107 -9.69 13.01 24.00
C LYS A 107 -8.61 11.94 23.97
N ALA A 108 -8.82 10.83 24.69
CA ALA A 108 -7.86 9.73 24.74
C ALA A 108 -7.71 9.06 23.37
N PHE A 109 -8.81 8.87 22.63
CA PHE A 109 -8.78 8.30 21.28
C PHE A 109 -8.00 9.19 20.31
N SER A 110 -8.24 10.50 20.33
CA SER A 110 -7.51 11.45 19.50
C SER A 110 -6.02 11.48 19.82
N LEU A 111 -5.66 11.42 21.11
CA LEU A 111 -4.26 11.40 21.54
C LEU A 111 -3.58 10.11 21.08
N LEU A 112 -4.20 8.95 21.29
CA LEU A 112 -3.68 7.66 20.84
C LEU A 112 -3.50 7.62 19.31
N HIS A 113 -4.51 8.06 18.56
CA HIS A 113 -4.48 8.08 17.11
C HIS A 113 -3.36 8.98 16.56
N ASN A 114 -3.23 10.20 17.08
CA ASN A 114 -2.19 11.12 16.63
C ASN A 114 -0.78 10.63 16.98
N THR A 115 -0.60 10.03 18.16
CA THR A 115 0.66 9.39 18.55
C THR A 115 1.00 8.25 17.61
N PHE A 116 0.03 7.38 17.31
CA PHE A 116 0.21 6.28 16.35
C PHE A 116 0.60 6.80 14.97
N LEU A 117 -0.13 7.77 14.41
CA LEU A 117 0.19 8.35 13.10
C LEU A 117 1.56 9.03 13.07
N THR A 118 1.97 9.65 14.17
CA THR A 118 3.30 10.26 14.30
C THR A 118 4.40 9.19 14.30
N ALA A 119 4.23 8.11 15.07
CA ALA A 119 5.16 6.99 15.08
C ALA A 119 5.25 6.32 13.70
N LEU A 120 4.10 6.15 13.05
CA LEU A 120 3.97 5.61 11.70
C LEU A 120 4.71 6.47 10.66
N SER A 121 4.58 7.80 10.75
CA SER A 121 5.27 8.75 9.88
C SER A 121 6.78 8.75 10.13
N ALA A 122 7.20 8.67 11.39
CA ALA A 122 8.61 8.57 11.76
C ALA A 122 9.21 7.28 11.20
N TYR A 123 8.52 6.14 11.34
CA TYR A 123 8.94 4.86 10.80
C TYR A 123 9.21 4.91 9.28
N MET A 124 8.25 5.42 8.49
CA MET A 124 8.46 5.59 7.04
C MET A 124 9.63 6.52 6.73
N CYS A 125 9.77 7.62 7.48
CA CYS A 125 10.88 8.56 7.30
C CYS A 125 12.24 7.88 7.53
N PHE A 126 12.36 7.06 8.58
CA PHE A 126 13.56 6.29 8.84
C PHE A 126 13.83 5.25 7.75
N GLY A 127 12.82 4.53 7.26
CA GLY A 127 12.97 3.58 6.16
C GLY A 127 13.48 4.24 4.88
N ILE A 128 12.89 5.38 4.48
CA ILE A 128 13.35 6.17 3.32
C ILE A 128 14.79 6.65 3.53
N LEU A 129 15.13 7.13 4.72
CA LEU A 129 16.46 7.67 5.01
C LEU A 129 17.53 6.57 5.00
N ALA A 130 17.26 5.43 5.63
CA ALA A 130 18.17 4.28 5.64
C ALA A 130 18.45 3.81 4.20
N GLU A 131 17.40 3.69 3.39
CA GLU A 131 17.50 3.27 2.00
C GLU A 131 18.25 4.29 1.13
N ALA A 132 18.02 5.59 1.36
CA ALA A 132 18.74 6.64 0.67
C ALA A 132 20.24 6.66 0.99
N ILE A 133 20.60 6.42 2.25
CA ILE A 133 22.00 6.31 2.69
C ILE A 133 22.64 5.05 2.10
N GLY A 134 21.97 3.90 2.21
CA GLY A 134 22.49 2.61 1.73
C GLY A 134 22.75 2.59 0.22
N ARG A 135 21.95 3.33 -0.57
CA ARG A 135 22.09 3.42 -2.04
C ARG A 135 22.85 4.63 -2.54
N GLY A 136 23.27 5.53 -1.64
CA GLY A 136 23.96 6.76 -2.02
C GLY A 136 23.11 7.69 -2.89
N TYR A 137 21.80 7.77 -2.65
CA TYR A 137 20.95 8.73 -3.35
C TYR A 137 21.38 10.16 -3.04
N SER A 138 21.35 11.02 -4.06
CA SER A 138 21.60 12.46 -3.92
C SER A 138 20.34 13.18 -3.45
N LEU A 139 20.47 14.41 -2.93
CA LEU A 139 19.29 15.25 -2.63
C LEU A 139 18.54 15.68 -3.90
N PHE A 140 19.20 15.65 -5.06
CA PHE A 140 18.64 16.08 -6.34
C PHE A 140 19.02 15.11 -7.47
N GLY A 141 18.08 14.88 -8.39
CA GLY A 141 18.37 14.21 -9.67
C GLY A 141 18.46 12.68 -9.64
N ASN A 142 17.88 12.01 -8.64
CA ASN A 142 17.80 10.54 -8.68
C ASN A 142 16.79 10.10 -9.75
N ALA A 143 17.21 9.23 -10.66
CA ALA A 143 16.30 8.62 -11.64
C ALA A 143 15.43 7.55 -10.96
N PRO A 144 14.15 7.39 -11.36
CA PRO A 144 13.32 6.29 -10.91
C PRO A 144 13.97 4.96 -11.30
N ASP A 145 14.21 4.09 -10.30
CA ASP A 145 14.72 2.75 -10.54
C ASP A 145 13.56 1.79 -10.78
N HIS A 146 13.48 1.23 -11.99
CA HIS A 146 12.46 0.25 -12.38
C HIS A 146 12.93 -1.20 -12.25
N THR A 147 14.15 -1.42 -11.75
CA THR A 147 14.71 -2.77 -11.55
C THR A 147 14.09 -3.46 -10.33
N ALA A 148 14.32 -4.78 -10.21
CA ALA A 148 13.87 -5.57 -9.07
C ALA A 148 14.52 -5.12 -7.75
N THR A 149 15.73 -4.54 -7.82
CA THR A 149 16.41 -3.95 -6.68
C THR A 149 15.72 -2.67 -6.20
N GLY A 150 14.99 -1.92 -7.02
CA GLY A 150 14.25 -0.70 -6.61
C GLY A 150 13.03 -0.94 -5.70
N TRP A 151 12.66 -2.20 -5.45
CA TRP A 151 11.45 -2.58 -4.70
C TRP A 151 11.34 -2.04 -3.27
N PRO A 152 12.39 -1.99 -2.43
CA PRO A 152 12.25 -1.56 -1.03
C PRO A 152 11.75 -0.12 -0.90
N VAL A 153 12.20 0.80 -1.77
CA VAL A 153 11.68 2.17 -1.80
C VAL A 153 10.19 2.20 -2.11
N GLY A 154 9.71 1.32 -3.00
CA GLY A 154 8.28 1.17 -3.31
C GLY A 154 7.49 0.50 -2.19
N ALA A 155 8.12 -0.41 -1.44
CA ALA A 155 7.54 -1.10 -0.30
C ALA A 155 7.41 -0.18 0.93
N VAL A 156 8.30 0.79 1.14
CA VAL A 156 8.16 1.79 2.22
C VAL A 156 6.89 2.64 2.05
N PHE A 157 6.41 2.86 0.82
CA PHE A 157 5.12 3.51 0.58
C PHE A 157 3.90 2.62 0.89
N VAL A 158 4.11 1.31 1.01
CA VAL A 158 3.10 0.29 1.30
C VAL A 158 3.56 -0.50 2.52
N PHE A 159 3.62 0.17 3.68
CA PHE A 159 3.82 -0.41 5.01
C PHE A 159 4.19 -1.91 5.04
N ASP A 160 5.45 -2.20 4.74
CA ASP A 160 6.05 -3.49 5.05
C ASP A 160 6.72 -3.35 6.41
N GLY A 161 6.26 -4.12 7.38
CA GLY A 161 6.61 -4.01 8.78
C GLY A 161 7.08 -5.34 9.35
N GLU A 162 7.85 -6.14 8.61
CA GLU A 162 8.51 -7.31 9.18
C GLU A 162 9.83 -7.71 8.48
N ASP A 163 10.03 -7.39 7.19
CA ASP A 163 11.23 -7.85 6.46
C ASP A 163 12.50 -7.01 6.73
N ASP A 164 12.37 -5.77 7.19
CA ASP A 164 13.51 -4.89 7.50
C ASP A 164 14.32 -5.34 8.73
N LEU A 165 13.69 -6.04 9.69
CA LEU A 165 14.40 -6.57 10.85
C LEU A 165 15.29 -7.76 10.48
N ALA A 166 14.86 -8.58 9.51
CA ALA A 166 15.67 -9.67 8.98
C ALA A 166 16.83 -9.13 8.13
N PHE A 167 16.61 -8.06 7.37
CA PHE A 167 17.66 -7.39 6.59
C PHE A 167 18.69 -6.71 7.49
N LEU A 168 18.28 -5.98 8.52
CA LEU A 168 19.18 -5.36 9.51
C LEU A 168 19.98 -6.40 10.32
N LEU A 169 19.37 -7.54 10.67
CA LEU A 169 20.08 -8.64 11.32
C LEU A 169 21.03 -9.39 10.37
N LEU A 170 20.71 -9.47 9.08
CA LEU A 170 21.58 -10.06 8.07
C LEU A 170 22.74 -9.15 7.66
N GLU A 171 22.55 -7.82 7.68
CA GLU A 171 23.63 -6.86 7.43
C GLU A 171 24.65 -6.85 8.58
N ASP A 172 24.19 -6.93 9.84
CA ASP A 172 25.08 -7.06 11.01
C ASP A 172 25.86 -8.40 11.02
N LEU A 173 25.31 -9.44 10.39
CA LEU A 173 25.99 -10.73 10.17
C LEU A 173 26.97 -10.74 8.99
N ARG A 174 26.90 -9.77 8.08
CA ARG A 174 27.77 -9.68 6.88
C ARG A 174 28.97 -8.76 7.07
N VAL A 175 28.96 -7.93 8.12
CA VAL A 175 30.03 -6.98 8.47
C VAL A 175 31.02 -7.57 9.51
N ARG A 176 30.84 -8.84 9.93
CA ARG A 176 31.83 -9.63 10.67
C ARG A 176 32.44 -10.71 9.80
#